data_AF-A0A2E5PRQ2-F1
#
_entry.id   AF-A0A2E5PRQ2-F1
#
_cell.length_a   1.000
_cell.length_b   1.000
_cell.length_c   1.000
_cell.angle_alpha   90.00
_cell.angle_beta   90.00
_cell.angle_gamma   90.00
#
_symmetry.space_group_name_H-M   'P 1'
#
loop_
_entity.id
_entity.type
_entity.pdbx_description
1 polymer ?
#
loop_
_entity_poly.entity_id
_entity_poly.type
_entity_poly.pdbx_seq_one_letter_code
_entity_poly.pdbx_strand_id
1 'polypeptide(L)'
;MEFSQSALLHEDREARYKARTQRTLDELVPISEKLTLLFHASANRAALSGLKLGMQVKETKRRMGERTRTGSSGYFTNIVLENPHQSMTFYLSKEEKIEILFYLTEVRKLDAAFTPEQFTPVHFINDRLTGWGWESLLNVKEGQKFGEECRSRLLKGLPGMKKLLET
;
A
#
# COMPACT_ATOMS: atom_id res chain seq x y z
N MET A 1 1.65 -46.40 36.11
CA MET A 1 1.81 -45.57 34.91
C MET A 1 2.13 -44.17 35.41
N GLU A 2 3.40 -43.89 35.69
CA GLU A 2 3.84 -42.58 36.20
C GLU A 2 4.03 -41.65 35.01
N PHE A 3 3.06 -40.76 34.77
CA PHE A 3 3.30 -39.60 33.92
C PHE A 3 4.31 -38.70 34.63
N SER A 4 5.54 -38.68 34.11
CA SER A 4 6.66 -37.93 34.70
C SER A 4 6.28 -36.46 34.89
N GLN A 5 6.31 -35.97 36.13
CA GLN A 5 6.06 -34.55 36.47
C GLN A 5 6.93 -33.57 35.66
N SER A 6 8.09 -34.03 35.16
CA SER A 6 8.96 -33.25 34.26
C SER A 6 8.35 -32.96 32.89
N ALA A 7 7.51 -33.85 32.35
CA ALA A 7 6.83 -33.65 31.07
C ALA A 7 5.74 -32.58 31.20
N LEU A 8 4.98 -32.60 32.30
CA LEU A 8 3.98 -31.59 32.64
C LEU A 8 4.60 -30.19 32.82
N LEU A 9 5.78 -30.11 33.44
CA LEU A 9 6.55 -28.86 33.60
C LEU A 9 7.08 -28.32 32.25
N HIS A 10 7.45 -29.20 31.32
CA HIS A 10 7.91 -28.81 29.99
C HIS A 10 6.76 -28.32 29.10
N GLU A 11 5.63 -29.02 29.10
CA GLU A 11 4.42 -28.61 28.37
C GLU A 11 3.87 -27.27 28.87
N ASP A 12 3.84 -27.04 30.18
CA ASP A 12 3.44 -25.75 30.77
C ASP A 12 4.42 -24.63 30.39
N ARG A 13 5.73 -24.92 30.33
CA ARG A 13 6.74 -23.95 29.86
C ARG A 13 6.58 -23.61 28.38
N GLU A 14 6.33 -24.60 27.52
CA GLU A 14 6.06 -24.38 26.10
C GLU A 14 4.76 -23.59 25.88
N ALA A 15 3.70 -23.91 26.63
CA ALA A 15 2.43 -23.19 26.57
C ALA A 15 2.60 -21.72 26.94
N ARG A 16 3.33 -21.43 28.03
CA ARG A 16 3.66 -20.04 28.43
C ARG A 16 4.52 -19.32 27.40
N TYR A 17 5.48 -20.01 26.79
CA TYR A 17 6.32 -19.44 25.72
C TYR A 17 5.49 -19.10 24.47
N LYS A 18 4.61 -20.01 24.04
CA LYS A 18 3.67 -19.80 22.92
C LYS A 18 2.73 -18.63 23.22
N ALA A 19 2.13 -18.58 24.41
CA ALA A 19 1.25 -17.49 24.81
C ALA A 19 1.95 -16.12 24.82
N ARG A 20 3.20 -16.06 25.33
CA ARG A 20 4.00 -14.83 25.32
C ARG A 20 4.36 -14.39 23.91
N THR A 21 4.77 -15.33 23.06
CA THR A 21 5.08 -15.06 21.65
C THR A 21 3.84 -14.57 20.92
N GLN A 22 2.70 -15.24 21.08
CA GLN A 22 1.44 -14.85 20.44
C GLN A 22 1.02 -13.44 20.87
N ARG A 23 1.03 -13.15 22.16
CA ARG A 23 0.72 -11.81 22.68
C ARG A 23 1.65 -10.73 22.10
N THR A 24 2.94 -11.04 21.99
CA THR A 24 3.93 -10.12 21.41
C THR A 24 3.63 -9.86 19.94
N LEU A 25 3.26 -10.90 19.17
CA LEU A 25 2.85 -10.75 17.78
C LEU A 25 1.56 -9.93 17.64
N ASP A 26 0.54 -10.21 18.46
CA ASP A 26 -0.74 -9.51 18.44
C ASP A 26 -0.59 -8.01 18.75
N GLU A 27 0.38 -7.65 19.59
CA GLU A 27 0.68 -6.24 19.96
C GLU A 27 1.61 -5.55 18.94
N LEU A 28 2.69 -6.21 18.49
CA LEU A 28 3.75 -5.56 17.67
C LEU A 28 3.46 -5.56 16.17
N VAL A 29 2.77 -6.57 15.64
CA VAL A 29 2.47 -6.65 14.20
C VAL A 29 1.61 -5.48 13.75
N PRO A 30 0.50 -5.13 14.43
CA PRO A 30 -0.30 -3.97 14.05
C PRO A 30 0.50 -2.66 14.12
N ILE A 31 1.39 -2.50 15.10
CA ILE A 31 2.25 -1.30 15.19
C ILE A 31 3.20 -1.23 14.00
N SER A 32 3.82 -2.36 13.65
CA SER A 32 4.72 -2.46 12.50
C SER A 32 4.01 -2.14 11.17
N GLU A 33 2.79 -2.66 10.98
CA GLU A 33 1.94 -2.35 9.82
C GLU A 33 1.65 -0.84 9.72
N LYS A 34 1.27 -0.22 10.84
CA LYS A 34 0.97 1.21 10.92
C LYS A 34 2.16 2.09 10.57
N LEU A 35 3.33 1.79 11.15
CA LEU A 35 4.55 2.52 10.84
C LEU A 35 4.93 2.35 9.36
N THR A 36 4.79 1.15 8.82
CA THR A 36 5.08 0.87 7.41
C THR A 36 4.22 1.72 6.47
N LEU A 37 2.91 1.81 6.74
CA LEU A 37 2.00 2.64 5.96
C LEU A 37 2.35 4.13 6.03
N LEU A 38 2.71 4.63 7.22
CA LEU A 38 3.13 6.02 7.40
C LEU A 38 4.41 6.35 6.64
N PHE A 39 5.43 5.48 6.73
CA PHE A 39 6.67 5.65 5.98
C PHE A 39 6.40 5.61 4.47
N HIS A 40 5.57 4.67 4.02
CA HIS A 40 5.22 4.52 2.62
C HIS A 40 4.51 5.75 2.05
N ALA A 41 3.49 6.25 2.76
CA ALA A 41 2.77 7.46 2.38
C ALA A 41 3.67 8.70 2.38
N SER A 42 4.56 8.82 3.36
CA SER A 42 5.54 9.91 3.43
C SER A 42 6.53 9.86 2.26
N ALA A 43 7.04 8.68 1.90
CA ALA A 43 7.95 8.50 0.77
C ALA A 43 7.27 8.89 -0.56
N ASN A 44 6.02 8.45 -0.77
CA ASN A 44 5.25 8.83 -1.95
C ASN A 44 5.02 10.35 -2.04
N ARG A 45 4.65 11.01 -0.93
CA ARG A 45 4.50 12.47 -0.90
C ARG A 45 5.78 13.20 -1.26
N ALA A 46 6.92 12.75 -0.72
CA ALA A 46 8.21 13.34 -1.07
C ALA A 46 8.53 13.13 -2.56
N ALA A 47 8.28 11.92 -3.09
CA ALA A 47 8.55 11.59 -4.49
C ALA A 47 7.70 12.40 -5.49
N LEU A 48 6.46 12.75 -5.13
CA LEU A 48 5.59 13.59 -5.96
C LEU A 48 6.24 14.94 -6.33
N SER A 49 7.01 15.54 -5.41
CA SER A 49 7.70 16.81 -5.67
C SER A 49 8.76 16.72 -6.78
N GLY A 50 9.24 15.51 -7.07
CA GLY A 50 10.23 15.24 -8.09
C GLY A 50 9.65 14.97 -9.48
N LEU A 51 8.32 14.96 -9.63
CA LEU A 51 7.64 14.73 -10.91
C LEU A 51 7.62 15.97 -11.79
N LYS A 52 7.63 15.76 -13.10
CA LYS A 52 7.52 16.84 -14.10
C LYS A 52 6.61 16.39 -15.23
N LEU A 53 5.77 17.31 -15.70
CA LEU A 53 4.90 17.08 -16.84
C LEU A 53 5.69 16.57 -18.06
N GLY A 54 5.09 15.66 -18.82
CA GLY A 54 5.72 15.03 -19.99
C GLY A 54 6.67 13.87 -19.67
N MET A 55 6.94 13.56 -18.40
CA MET A 55 7.65 12.33 -18.01
C MET A 55 6.95 11.09 -18.56
N GLN A 56 7.73 10.08 -18.95
CA GLN A 56 7.17 8.79 -19.34
C GLN A 56 6.67 8.02 -18.11
N VAL A 57 5.71 7.11 -18.32
CA VAL A 57 5.19 6.21 -17.27
C VAL A 57 6.32 5.48 -16.54
N LYS A 58 7.28 4.90 -17.28
CA LYS A 58 8.42 4.17 -16.71
C LYS A 58 9.30 5.06 -15.82
N GLU A 59 9.59 6.27 -16.28
CA GLU A 59 10.38 7.23 -15.49
C GLU A 59 9.65 7.68 -14.23
N THR A 60 8.34 7.88 -14.34
CA THR A 60 7.50 8.26 -13.19
C THR A 60 7.45 7.16 -12.16
N LYS A 61 7.22 5.90 -12.58
CA LYS A 61 7.26 4.73 -11.69
C LYS A 61 8.61 4.60 -10.99
N ARG A 62 9.72 4.79 -11.71
CA ARG A 62 11.07 4.78 -11.14
C ARG A 62 11.26 5.84 -10.05
N ARG A 63 10.75 7.06 -10.26
CA ARG A 63 10.84 8.16 -9.29
C ARG A 63 9.95 7.96 -8.08
N MET A 64 8.74 7.44 -8.28
CA MET A 64 7.81 7.13 -7.21
C MET A 64 8.24 5.90 -6.38
N GLY A 65 9.07 5.03 -6.97
CA GLY A 65 9.49 3.77 -6.37
C GLY A 65 8.47 2.66 -6.58
N GLU A 66 8.94 1.42 -6.57
CA GLU A 66 8.14 0.22 -6.91
C GLU A 66 7.57 -0.50 -5.68
N ARG A 67 8.21 -0.34 -4.51
CA ARG A 67 7.76 -0.98 -3.26
C ARG A 67 8.40 -0.34 -2.03
N THR A 68 7.78 -0.54 -0.88
CA THR A 68 8.40 -0.31 0.44
C THR A 68 8.47 -1.61 1.21
N ARG A 69 9.64 -1.89 1.80
CA ARG A 69 9.88 -3.10 2.60
C ARG A 69 10.39 -2.69 3.98
N THR A 70 9.75 -3.17 5.03
CA THR A 70 10.33 -3.10 6.38
C THR A 70 11.29 -4.26 6.59
N GLY A 71 12.44 -3.97 7.19
CA GLY A 71 13.47 -4.96 7.48
C GLY A 71 12.97 -6.00 8.51
N SER A 72 13.34 -7.26 8.29
CA SER A 72 13.18 -8.34 9.27
C SER A 72 14.23 -8.15 10.37
N SER A 73 13.90 -7.38 11.40
CA SER A 73 14.52 -7.56 12.72
C SER A 73 13.50 -8.28 13.58
N GLY A 74 13.92 -9.12 14.53
CA GLY A 74 13.06 -10.09 15.25
C GLY A 74 11.81 -9.57 15.97
N TYR A 75 11.51 -8.27 15.86
CA TYR A 75 10.33 -7.59 16.39
C TYR A 75 9.42 -6.97 15.32
N PHE A 76 9.89 -6.81 14.08
CA PHE A 76 9.15 -6.21 12.98
C PHE A 76 8.90 -7.24 11.89
N THR A 77 7.62 -7.41 11.53
CA THR A 77 7.24 -8.25 10.39
C THR A 77 7.79 -7.68 9.09
N ASN A 78 8.21 -8.58 8.20
CA ASN A 78 8.63 -8.24 6.84
C ASN A 78 7.39 -7.83 6.03
N ILE A 79 7.04 -6.55 6.07
CA ILE A 79 5.87 -6.01 5.38
C ILE A 79 6.35 -5.43 4.07
N VAL A 80 5.73 -5.89 2.98
CA VAL A 80 5.98 -5.40 1.64
C VAL A 80 4.72 -4.70 1.14
N LEU A 81 4.87 -3.43 0.77
CA LEU A 81 3.83 -2.62 0.14
C LEU A 81 4.21 -2.37 -1.32
N GLU A 82 3.35 -2.81 -2.23
CA GLU A 82 3.47 -2.56 -3.68
C GLU A 82 3.20 -1.09 -4.01
N ASN A 83 3.89 -0.58 -5.03
CA ASN A 83 3.76 0.80 -5.47
C ASN A 83 3.85 0.92 -7.01
N PRO A 84 2.88 1.54 -7.69
CA PRO A 84 1.61 2.07 -7.18
C PRO A 84 0.69 0.97 -6.61
N HIS A 85 -0.27 1.35 -5.78
CA HIS A 85 -1.21 0.40 -5.16
C HIS A 85 -2.23 -0.12 -6.17
N GLN A 86 -2.56 0.70 -7.15
CA GLN A 86 -3.48 0.33 -8.21
C GLN A 86 -3.17 1.13 -9.47
N SER A 87 -3.50 0.55 -10.62
CA SER A 87 -3.49 1.22 -11.91
C SER A 87 -4.84 1.03 -12.58
N MET A 88 -5.33 2.06 -13.26
CA MET A 88 -6.54 2.01 -14.07
C MET A 88 -6.27 2.65 -15.42
N THR A 89 -6.86 2.08 -16.47
CA THR A 89 -6.69 2.56 -17.84
C THR A 89 -8.06 2.76 -18.46
N PHE A 90 -8.26 3.92 -19.09
CA PHE A 90 -9.45 4.27 -19.83
C PHE A 90 -9.07 4.70 -21.25
N TYR A 91 -10.00 4.54 -22.18
CA TYR A 91 -9.84 4.92 -23.58
C TYR A 91 -10.85 6.01 -23.90
N LEU A 92 -10.34 7.21 -24.21
CA LEU A 92 -11.14 8.36 -24.65
C LEU A 92 -11.51 8.23 -26.13
N SER A 93 -10.63 7.61 -26.91
CA SER A 93 -10.84 7.23 -28.30
C SER A 93 -9.96 6.03 -28.65
N LYS A 94 -9.94 5.60 -29.92
CA LYS A 94 -9.04 4.53 -30.38
C LYS A 94 -7.55 4.84 -30.18
N GLU A 95 -7.20 6.12 -30.17
CA GLU A 95 -5.80 6.58 -30.14
C GLU A 95 -5.43 7.32 -28.85
N GLU A 96 -6.42 7.63 -28.01
CA GLU A 96 -6.22 8.39 -26.78
C GLU A 96 -6.49 7.50 -25.56
N LYS A 97 -5.41 7.14 -24.88
CA LYS A 97 -5.40 6.32 -23.66
C LYS A 97 -5.07 7.21 -22.47
N ILE A 98 -5.88 7.12 -21.43
CA ILE A 98 -5.56 7.68 -20.12
C ILE A 98 -5.21 6.55 -19.14
N GLU A 99 -4.02 6.59 -18.56
CA GLU A 99 -3.59 5.68 -17.49
C GLU A 99 -3.51 6.47 -16.18
N ILE A 100 -4.03 5.91 -15.09
CA ILE A 100 -4.06 6.52 -13.76
C ILE A 100 -3.45 5.55 -12.77
N LEU A 101 -2.39 5.99 -12.10
CA LEU A 101 -1.68 5.25 -11.06
C LEU A 101 -2.04 5.84 -9.69
N PHE A 102 -2.40 4.99 -8.73
CA PHE A 102 -2.80 5.40 -7.40
C PHE A 102 -1.68 5.16 -6.38
N TYR A 103 -1.17 6.24 -5.83
CA TYR A 103 -0.13 6.24 -4.81
C TYR A 103 -0.73 6.62 -3.46
N LEU A 104 -0.55 5.79 -2.44
CA LEU A 104 -0.95 6.15 -1.07
C LEU A 104 -0.08 7.30 -0.61
N THR A 105 -0.69 8.41 -0.24
CA THR A 105 0.01 9.62 0.20
C THR A 105 -0.47 10.13 1.55
N GLU A 106 -1.64 9.68 2.01
CA GLU A 106 -2.16 10.02 3.33
C GLU A 106 -2.64 8.78 4.09
N VAL A 107 -2.40 8.78 5.40
CA VAL A 107 -2.85 7.72 6.31
C VAL A 107 -3.73 8.36 7.38
N ARG A 108 -5.05 8.31 7.20
CA ARG A 108 -6.00 8.93 8.13
C ARG A 108 -6.39 7.99 9.25
N LYS A 109 -6.68 6.75 8.88
CA LYS A 109 -6.88 5.65 9.83
C LYS A 109 -5.76 4.67 9.65
N LEU A 110 -5.34 4.14 10.79
CA LEU A 110 -4.29 3.14 10.92
C LEU A 110 -4.86 1.71 10.79
N ASP A 111 -6.07 1.59 10.26
CA ASP A 111 -6.66 0.36 9.77
C ASP A 111 -6.40 0.26 8.25
N ALA A 112 -6.29 -0.95 7.71
CA ALA A 112 -6.09 -1.15 6.27
C ALA A 112 -7.34 -0.80 5.42
N ALA A 113 -8.27 -0.03 5.98
CA ALA A 113 -9.51 0.40 5.33
C ALA A 113 -9.27 1.74 4.60
N PHE A 114 -8.55 1.66 3.48
CA PHE A 114 -8.23 2.85 2.72
C PHE A 114 -9.46 3.49 2.08
N THR A 115 -9.53 4.82 2.15
CA THR A 115 -10.50 5.61 1.38
C THR A 115 -9.82 6.26 0.17
N PRO A 116 -10.56 6.60 -0.90
CA PRO A 116 -9.97 7.22 -2.09
C PRO A 116 -9.18 8.51 -1.81
N GLU A 117 -9.56 9.27 -0.77
CA GLU A 117 -8.90 10.52 -0.36
C GLU A 117 -7.47 10.30 0.16
N GLN A 118 -7.13 9.07 0.50
CA GLN A 118 -5.79 8.69 0.96
C GLN A 118 -4.80 8.50 -0.19
N PHE A 119 -5.30 8.43 -1.43
CA PHE A 119 -4.49 8.26 -2.62
C PHE A 119 -4.34 9.57 -3.38
N THR A 120 -3.18 9.74 -3.99
CA THR A 120 -2.96 10.73 -5.04
C THR A 120 -2.94 10.01 -6.39
N PRO A 121 -3.91 10.31 -7.29
CA PRO A 121 -3.88 9.80 -8.65
C PRO A 121 -2.77 10.52 -9.44
N VAL A 122 -1.91 9.77 -10.12
CA VAL A 122 -0.93 10.27 -11.07
C VAL A 122 -1.38 9.79 -12.44
N HIS A 123 -1.68 10.71 -13.36
CA HIS A 123 -2.39 10.39 -14.60
C HIS A 123 -1.58 10.78 -15.84
N PHE A 124 -1.73 9.96 -16.86
CA PHE A 124 -0.97 9.99 -18.10
C PHE A 124 -1.91 9.97 -19.27
N ILE A 125 -1.63 10.78 -20.30
CA ILE A 125 -2.27 10.66 -21.61
C ILE A 125 -1.21 10.19 -22.58
N ASN A 126 -1.47 9.09 -23.30
CA ASN A 126 -0.55 8.50 -24.27
C ASN A 126 0.88 8.34 -23.72
N ASP A 127 0.97 7.76 -22.52
CA ASP A 127 2.19 7.47 -21.77
C ASP A 127 3.00 8.68 -21.29
N ARG A 128 2.43 9.88 -21.34
CA ARG A 128 3.04 11.12 -20.87
C ARG A 128 2.31 11.64 -19.64
N LEU A 129 3.07 11.97 -18.60
CA LEU A 129 2.52 12.51 -17.35
C LEU A 129 1.83 13.85 -17.63
N THR A 130 0.53 13.92 -17.36
CA THR A 130 -0.27 15.14 -17.57
C THR A 130 -0.63 15.83 -16.25
N GLY A 131 -0.54 15.12 -15.13
CA GLY A 131 -0.66 15.72 -13.81
C GLY A 131 -0.79 14.70 -12.69
N TRP A 132 -1.07 15.20 -11.50
CA TRP A 132 -1.35 14.38 -10.32
C TRP A 132 -2.27 15.12 -9.35
N GLY A 133 -2.98 14.35 -8.52
CA GLY A 133 -4.00 14.87 -7.62
C GLY A 133 -5.40 14.81 -8.22
N TRP A 134 -6.39 14.68 -7.34
CA TRP A 134 -7.80 14.59 -7.73
C TRP A 134 -8.26 15.85 -8.47
N GLU A 135 -7.85 17.03 -8.04
CA GLU A 135 -8.17 18.30 -8.71
C GLU A 135 -7.57 18.36 -10.12
N SER A 136 -6.31 17.92 -10.28
CA SER A 136 -5.68 17.85 -11.60
C SER A 136 -6.40 16.88 -12.53
N LEU A 137 -6.91 15.76 -12.01
CA LEU A 137 -7.67 14.79 -12.80
C LEU A 137 -8.97 15.39 -13.35
N LEU A 138 -9.63 16.28 -12.60
CA LEU A 138 -10.86 16.95 -13.05
C LEU A 138 -10.63 17.85 -14.26
N ASN A 139 -9.41 18.34 -14.47
CA ASN A 139 -9.05 19.20 -15.59
C ASN A 139 -8.81 18.43 -16.90
N VAL A 140 -8.82 17.09 -16.85
CA VAL A 140 -8.70 16.23 -18.04
C VAL A 140 -10.08 16.08 -18.69
N LYS A 141 -10.10 15.86 -20.01
CA LYS A 141 -11.31 15.48 -20.73
C LYS A 141 -11.97 14.26 -20.08
N GLU A 142 -13.27 14.32 -19.81
CA GLU A 142 -14.03 13.32 -19.03
C GLU A 142 -13.50 13.07 -17.60
N GLY A 143 -12.69 14.00 -17.06
CA GLY A 143 -12.03 13.87 -15.76
C GLY A 143 -12.97 13.63 -14.59
N GLN A 144 -14.16 14.24 -14.60
CA GLN A 144 -15.19 14.00 -13.59
C GLN A 144 -15.67 12.54 -13.57
N LYS A 145 -16.00 12.00 -14.75
CA LYS A 145 -16.43 10.61 -14.93
C LYS A 145 -15.34 9.63 -14.50
N PHE A 146 -14.10 9.88 -14.90
CA PHE A 146 -12.96 9.06 -14.46
C PHE A 146 -12.77 9.15 -12.94
N GLY A 147 -12.88 10.33 -12.36
CA GLY A 147 -12.76 10.53 -10.92
C GLY A 147 -13.78 9.72 -10.13
N GLU A 148 -15.05 9.74 -10.53
CA GLU A 148 -16.13 8.95 -9.91
C GLU A 148 -15.89 7.45 -10.04
N GLU A 149 -15.52 6.98 -11.23
CA GLU A 149 -15.23 5.57 -11.47
C GLU A 149 -14.02 5.08 -10.66
N CYS A 150 -12.96 5.89 -10.60
CA CYS A 150 -11.76 5.59 -9.82
C CYS A 150 -12.09 5.47 -8.33
N ARG A 151 -12.86 6.42 -7.78
CA ARG A 151 -13.31 6.37 -6.37
C ARG A 151 -14.15 5.12 -6.09
N SER A 152 -15.09 4.79 -6.98
CA SER A 152 -15.93 3.59 -6.87
C SER A 152 -15.10 2.31 -6.87
N ARG A 153 -14.10 2.20 -7.75
CA ARG A 153 -13.22 1.04 -7.84
C ARG A 153 -12.26 0.92 -6.64
N LEU A 154 -11.72 2.03 -6.14
CA LEU A 154 -10.90 2.05 -4.92
C LEU A 154 -11.68 1.59 -3.69
N LEU A 155 -12.95 1.99 -3.57
CA LEU A 155 -13.84 1.58 -2.47
C LEU A 155 -14.19 0.08 -2.51
N LYS A 156 -14.19 -0.55 -3.69
CA LYS A 156 -14.41 -2.00 -3.84
C LYS A 156 -13.21 -2.83 -3.37
N GLY A 157 -12.14 -2.18 -2.91
CA GLY A 157 -11.00 -2.79 -2.24
C GLY A 157 -9.76 -2.85 -3.13
N LEU A 158 -8.60 -2.62 -2.50
CA LEU A 158 -7.30 -2.96 -3.08
C LEU A 158 -7.10 -4.48 -2.98
N PRO A 159 -6.69 -5.16 -4.05
CA PRO A 159 -6.36 -6.57 -3.98
C PRO A 159 -5.14 -6.77 -3.07
N GLY A 160 -5.41 -7.16 -1.82
CA GLY A 160 -4.48 -7.78 -0.89
C GLY A 160 -3.19 -7.02 -0.61
N MET A 161 -3.09 -6.42 0.58
CA MET A 161 -1.82 -6.52 1.30
C MET A 161 -1.54 -8.01 1.47
N LYS A 162 -0.77 -8.61 0.56
CA LYS A 162 -0.27 -9.96 0.74
C LYS A 162 0.61 -9.92 1.98
N LYS A 163 0.09 -10.40 3.10
CA LYS A 163 0.91 -10.87 4.21
C LYS A 163 1.76 -12.00 3.64
N LEU A 164 2.98 -11.68 3.21
CA LEU A 164 4.03 -12.68 3.09
C LEU A 164 4.43 -13.06 4.52
N LEU A 165 3.60 -13.89 5.14
CA LEU A 165 4.03 -14.80 6.19
C LEU A 165 4.92 -15.84 5.48
N GLU A 166 6.14 -15.45 5.14
CA GLU A 166 7.18 -16.42 4.81
C GLU A 166 7.53 -17.10 6.14
N THR A 167 6.91 -18.28 6.35
CA THR A 167 7.36 -19.32 7.29
C THR A 167 8.74 -19.83 6.94
#